data_AF-A0A958EZI3-F1
#
_entry.id   AF-A0A958EZI3-F1
#
_cell.length_a   1.000
_cell.length_b   1.000
_cell.length_c   1.000
_cell.angle_alpha   90.00
_cell.angle_beta   90.00
_cell.angle_gamma   90.00
#
_symmetry.space_group_name_H-M   'P 1'
#
loop_
_entity.id
_entity.type
_entity.pdbx_description
1 polymer ?
#
loop_
_entity_poly.entity_id
_entity_poly.type
_entity_poly.pdbx_seq_one_letter_code
_entity_poly.pdbx_strand_id
1 'polypeptide(L)'
;GRLNPYRIGVLLFQDIEKRWNTGRFGEEYDNCDNYKVKRNWDKKLGLGREKIFEVRKLYNDVTFIDRFLTEEFCREHRLFSFAYNKSNKRYEIESREFGMIKQRLLQNLTCMGQPIIRVVDANHDNRGELLMEHQFEGTELDKNYCVDTLKNLHSIWNRPVHIRTFLEEKQVLLGFNGQEFKQKWTSEN
;
A
#
# COMPACT_ATOMS: atom_id res chain seq x y z
N GLY A 1 -14.62 -0.28 -5.45
CA GLY A 1 -15.04 -1.13 -4.32
C GLY A 1 -13.83 -1.41 -3.47
N ARG A 2 -13.96 -1.38 -2.14
CA ARG A 2 -12.82 -1.62 -1.23
C ARG A 2 -12.43 -3.11 -1.33
N LEU A 3 -11.17 -3.38 -1.62
CA LEU A 3 -10.65 -4.74 -1.68
C LEU A 3 -10.79 -5.42 -0.31
N ASN A 4 -11.29 -6.66 -0.26
CA ASN A 4 -11.31 -7.43 0.98
C ASN A 4 -9.99 -8.23 1.11
N PRO A 5 -9.09 -7.84 2.02
CA PRO A 5 -7.79 -8.50 2.17
C PRO A 5 -7.91 -9.97 2.60
N TYR A 6 -8.90 -10.31 3.42
CA TYR A 6 -9.12 -11.70 3.87
C TYR A 6 -9.51 -12.62 2.73
N ARG A 7 -10.27 -12.13 1.76
CA ARG A 7 -10.62 -12.90 0.56
C ARG A 7 -9.38 -13.22 -0.26
N ILE A 8 -8.49 -12.24 -0.45
CA ILE A 8 -7.23 -12.46 -1.19
C ILE A 8 -6.33 -13.44 -0.44
N GLY A 9 -6.21 -13.32 0.88
CA GLY A 9 -5.41 -14.24 1.69
C GLY A 9 -5.88 -15.69 1.57
N VAL A 10 -7.20 -15.95 1.69
CA VAL A 10 -7.76 -17.30 1.53
C VAL A 10 -7.50 -17.86 0.12
N LEU A 11 -7.74 -17.05 -0.91
CA LEU A 11 -7.50 -17.46 -2.30
C LEU A 11 -6.02 -17.76 -2.56
N LEU A 12 -5.10 -16.97 -1.98
CA LEU A 12 -3.66 -17.23 -2.07
C LEU A 12 -3.27 -18.54 -1.37
N PHE A 13 -3.83 -18.85 -0.19
CA PHE A 13 -3.55 -20.13 0.45
C PHE A 13 -4.07 -21.32 -0.36
N GLN A 14 -5.25 -21.19 -0.98
CA GLN A 14 -5.79 -22.20 -1.90
C GLN A 14 -4.90 -22.37 -3.15
N ASP A 15 -4.38 -21.27 -3.68
CA ASP A 15 -3.45 -21.28 -4.80
C ASP A 15 -2.12 -21.95 -4.43
N ILE A 16 -1.55 -21.63 -3.26
CA ILE A 16 -0.34 -22.29 -2.74
C ILE A 16 -0.56 -23.79 -2.59
N GLU A 17 -1.67 -24.20 -1.98
CA GLU A 17 -2.00 -25.61 -1.80
C GLU A 17 -2.09 -26.34 -3.15
N LYS A 18 -2.79 -25.76 -4.13
CA LYS A 18 -2.91 -26.27 -5.49
C LYS A 18 -1.54 -26.38 -6.17
N ARG A 19 -0.72 -25.32 -6.12
CA ARG A 19 0.61 -25.29 -6.75
C ARG A 19 1.55 -26.33 -6.16
N TRP A 20 1.60 -26.45 -4.84
CA TRP A 20 2.47 -27.41 -4.18
C TRP A 20 1.98 -28.86 -4.30
N ASN A 21 0.67 -29.09 -4.36
CA ASN A 21 0.12 -30.42 -4.63
C ASN A 21 0.43 -30.90 -6.05
N THR A 22 0.35 -29.99 -7.03
CA THR A 22 0.55 -30.31 -8.46
C THR A 22 1.99 -30.13 -8.94
N GLY A 23 2.89 -29.59 -8.11
CA GLY A 23 4.28 -29.32 -8.47
C GLY A 23 4.46 -28.13 -9.42
N ARG A 24 3.53 -27.16 -9.42
CA ARG A 24 3.58 -25.91 -10.22
C ARG A 24 4.42 -24.84 -9.51
N PHE A 25 5.67 -25.17 -9.25
CA PHE A 25 6.64 -24.28 -8.62
C PHE A 25 8.05 -24.67 -9.06
N GLY A 26 8.97 -23.72 -8.97
CA GLY A 26 10.38 -23.94 -9.28
C GLY A 26 10.68 -23.86 -10.78
N GLU A 27 11.97 -23.96 -11.08
CA GLU A 27 12.54 -23.66 -12.41
C GLU A 27 11.91 -24.48 -13.54
N GLU A 28 11.62 -25.76 -13.29
CA GLU A 28 11.03 -26.65 -14.30
C GLU A 28 9.63 -26.20 -14.73
N TYR A 29 8.84 -25.66 -13.80
CA TYR A 29 7.53 -25.09 -14.12
C TYR A 29 7.67 -23.73 -14.79
N ASP A 30 8.52 -22.86 -14.23
CA ASP A 30 8.66 -21.47 -14.69
C ASP A 30 9.14 -21.42 -16.15
N ASN A 31 10.15 -22.24 -16.49
CA ASN A 31 10.75 -22.33 -17.83
C ASN A 31 9.92 -23.16 -18.85
N CYS A 32 8.76 -23.70 -18.47
CA CYS A 32 7.93 -24.45 -19.40
C CYS A 32 7.15 -23.50 -20.33
N ASP A 33 7.60 -23.35 -21.57
CA ASP A 33 6.91 -22.53 -22.59
C ASP A 33 5.69 -23.22 -23.22
N ASN A 34 5.57 -24.54 -23.07
CA ASN A 34 4.47 -25.29 -23.65
C ASN A 34 3.18 -25.14 -22.83
N TYR A 35 2.27 -24.31 -23.34
CA TYR A 35 0.97 -24.05 -22.72
C TYR A 35 0.15 -25.31 -22.38
N LYS A 36 0.17 -26.34 -23.25
CA LYS A 36 -0.59 -27.59 -23.01
C LYS A 36 -0.01 -28.35 -21.81
N VAL A 37 1.31 -28.37 -21.70
CA VAL A 37 2.03 -29.02 -20.60
C VAL A 37 1.79 -28.26 -19.30
N LYS A 38 1.93 -26.93 -19.29
CA LYS A 38 1.61 -26.08 -18.12
C LYS A 38 0.17 -26.26 -17.63
N ARG A 39 -0.80 -26.35 -18.55
CA ARG A 39 -2.22 -26.51 -18.20
C ARG A 39 -2.51 -27.85 -17.50
N ASN A 40 -1.90 -28.92 -17.99
CA ASN A 40 -2.07 -30.28 -17.48
C ASN A 40 -1.01 -30.67 -16.43
N TRP A 41 -0.25 -29.70 -15.92
CA TRP A 41 0.82 -29.94 -14.97
C TRP A 41 0.27 -30.49 -13.65
N ASP A 42 0.63 -31.73 -13.35
CA ASP A 42 0.32 -32.42 -12.10
C ASP A 42 1.36 -33.51 -11.83
N LYS A 43 2.27 -33.23 -10.91
CA LYS A 43 3.26 -34.18 -10.39
C LYS A 43 2.77 -34.99 -9.18
N LYS A 44 1.54 -34.73 -8.71
CA LYS A 44 0.92 -35.41 -7.56
C LYS A 44 1.81 -35.45 -6.31
N LEU A 45 2.49 -34.35 -6.03
CA LEU A 45 3.43 -34.26 -4.91
C LEU A 45 2.73 -34.23 -3.54
N GLY A 46 1.51 -33.70 -3.47
CA GLY A 46 0.73 -33.65 -2.21
C GLY A 46 1.32 -32.74 -1.12
N LEU A 47 2.28 -31.86 -1.46
CA LEU A 47 3.03 -31.02 -0.51
C LEU A 47 2.30 -29.74 -0.10
N GLY A 48 1.08 -29.51 -0.57
CA GLY A 48 0.35 -28.25 -0.39
C GLY A 48 0.10 -27.90 1.07
N ARG A 49 -0.30 -28.88 1.88
CA ARG A 49 -0.61 -28.66 3.29
C ARG A 49 0.63 -28.30 4.10
N GLU A 50 1.74 -29.01 3.86
CA GLU A 50 3.03 -28.71 4.49
C GLU A 50 3.47 -27.29 4.15
N LYS A 51 3.35 -26.89 2.88
CA LYS A 51 3.72 -25.54 2.46
C LYS A 51 2.90 -24.46 3.14
N ILE A 52 1.58 -24.66 3.32
CA ILE A 52 0.74 -23.70 4.06
C ILE A 52 1.29 -23.47 5.47
N PHE A 53 1.67 -24.53 6.19
CA PHE A 53 2.22 -24.40 7.54
C PHE A 53 3.61 -23.77 7.56
N GLU A 54 4.46 -24.07 6.57
CA GLU A 54 5.74 -23.38 6.39
C GLU A 54 5.53 -21.87 6.19
N VAL A 55 4.59 -21.50 5.31
CA VAL A 55 4.28 -20.09 5.03
C VAL A 55 3.81 -19.36 6.28
N ARG A 56 2.89 -19.97 7.04
CA ARG A 56 2.39 -19.41 8.31
C ARG A 56 3.47 -19.25 9.38
N LYS A 57 4.56 -20.02 9.29
CA LYS A 57 5.67 -19.97 10.24
C LYS A 57 6.71 -18.91 9.85
N LEU A 58 6.95 -18.70 8.55
CA LEU A 58 8.08 -17.91 8.05
C LEU A 58 7.72 -16.53 7.51
N TYR A 59 6.47 -16.29 7.11
CA TYR A 59 6.08 -15.06 6.41
C TYR A 59 5.09 -14.24 7.24
N ASN A 60 5.27 -12.93 7.21
CA ASN A 60 4.28 -11.93 7.63
C ASN A 60 3.42 -11.49 6.44
N ASP A 61 2.37 -10.70 6.66
CA ASP A 61 1.43 -10.32 5.58
C ASP A 61 2.09 -9.65 4.37
N VAL A 62 3.08 -8.77 4.60
CA VAL A 62 3.81 -8.07 3.53
C VAL A 62 4.64 -9.04 2.71
N THR A 63 5.48 -9.84 3.37
CA THR A 63 6.35 -10.83 2.71
C THR A 63 5.56 -11.97 2.07
N PHE A 64 4.40 -12.31 2.62
CA PHE A 64 3.47 -13.29 2.07
C PHE A 64 2.93 -12.83 0.72
N ILE A 65 2.37 -11.61 0.65
CA ILE A 65 1.90 -11.05 -0.61
C ILE A 65 3.06 -10.87 -1.58
N ASP A 66 4.20 -10.37 -1.12
CA ASP A 66 5.36 -10.15 -1.98
C ASP A 66 5.84 -11.43 -2.67
N ARG A 67 5.89 -12.54 -1.91
CA ARG A 67 6.43 -13.82 -2.39
C ARG A 67 5.43 -14.65 -3.19
N PHE A 68 4.16 -14.68 -2.79
CA PHE A 68 3.19 -15.66 -3.30
C PHE A 68 2.16 -15.09 -4.27
N LEU A 69 1.99 -13.76 -4.33
CA LEU A 69 1.17 -13.13 -5.36
C LEU A 69 1.89 -13.24 -6.71
N THR A 70 1.29 -13.96 -7.66
CA THR A 70 1.84 -14.13 -9.03
C THR A 70 0.95 -13.42 -10.05
N GLU A 71 1.52 -13.13 -11.22
CA GLU A 71 0.74 -12.58 -12.33
C GLU A 71 -0.39 -13.52 -12.77
N GLU A 72 -0.12 -14.82 -12.79
CA GLU A 72 -1.10 -15.87 -13.11
C GLU A 72 -2.28 -15.84 -12.15
N PHE A 73 -2.02 -15.69 -10.85
CA PHE A 73 -3.04 -15.51 -9.83
C PHE A 73 -3.87 -14.24 -10.06
N CYS A 74 -3.21 -13.11 -10.33
CA CYS A 74 -3.89 -11.84 -10.64
C CYS A 74 -4.80 -11.96 -11.87
N ARG A 75 -4.37 -12.67 -12.92
CA ARG A 75 -5.16 -12.93 -14.12
C ARG A 75 -6.34 -13.88 -13.84
N GLU A 76 -6.11 -14.98 -13.13
CA GLU A 76 -7.15 -15.98 -12.77
C GLU A 76 -8.27 -15.33 -11.94
N HIS A 77 -7.91 -14.50 -10.97
CA HIS A 77 -8.86 -13.82 -10.10
C HIS A 77 -9.35 -12.45 -10.61
N ARG A 78 -8.93 -12.07 -11.83
CA ARG A 78 -9.28 -10.78 -12.46
C ARG A 78 -9.04 -9.60 -11.52
N LEU A 79 -7.84 -9.52 -10.93
CA LEU A 79 -7.42 -8.39 -10.12
C LEU A 79 -7.09 -7.18 -11.01
N PHE A 80 -7.37 -5.98 -10.52
CA PHE A 80 -7.09 -4.72 -11.20
C PHE A 80 -6.95 -3.57 -10.20
N SER A 81 -6.18 -2.55 -10.57
CA SER A 81 -6.07 -1.30 -9.81
C SER A 81 -7.20 -0.34 -10.20
N PHE A 82 -7.75 0.37 -9.21
CA PHE A 82 -8.74 1.42 -9.42
C PHE A 82 -8.14 2.78 -9.10
N ALA A 83 -8.26 3.76 -9.99
CA ALA A 83 -7.96 5.15 -9.66
C ALA A 83 -9.26 5.96 -9.57
N TYR A 84 -9.27 6.98 -8.70
CA TYR A 84 -10.38 7.91 -8.66
C TYR A 84 -10.19 8.98 -9.74
N ASN A 85 -11.07 8.99 -10.73
CA ASN A 85 -11.06 10.03 -11.76
C ASN A 85 -11.75 11.28 -11.21
N LYS A 86 -10.96 12.34 -10.93
CA LYS A 86 -11.46 13.62 -10.39
C LYS A 86 -12.46 14.31 -11.33
N SER A 87 -12.32 14.13 -12.65
CA SER A 87 -13.20 14.73 -13.66
C SER A 87 -14.59 14.07 -13.67
N ASN A 88 -14.64 12.74 -13.65
CA ASN A 88 -15.89 11.99 -13.72
C ASN A 88 -16.48 11.66 -12.34
N LYS A 89 -15.79 12.01 -11.25
CA LYS A 89 -16.12 11.70 -9.85
C LYS A 89 -16.41 10.21 -9.61
N ARG A 90 -15.78 9.32 -10.38
CA ARG A 90 -15.99 7.87 -10.36
C ARG A 90 -14.66 7.13 -10.29
N TYR A 91 -14.68 5.95 -9.68
CA TYR A 91 -13.54 5.03 -9.72
C TYR A 91 -13.53 4.32 -11.07
N GLU A 92 -12.41 4.43 -11.78
CA GLU A 92 -12.19 3.78 -13.07
C GLU A 92 -11.08 2.73 -12.93
N ILE A 93 -11.10 1.73 -13.81
CA ILE A 93 -10.03 0.74 -13.88
C ILE A 93 -8.82 1.46 -14.48
N GLU A 94 -7.78 1.60 -13.67
CA GLU A 94 -6.56 2.30 -14.08
C GLU A 94 -5.60 1.34 -14.77
N SER A 95 -5.32 0.19 -14.15
CA SER A 95 -4.38 -0.77 -14.70
C SER A 95 -4.72 -2.22 -14.33
N ARG A 96 -4.35 -3.13 -15.22
CA ARG A 96 -4.34 -4.59 -15.00
C ARG A 96 -2.92 -5.13 -14.90
N GLU A 97 -1.94 -4.25 -14.88
CA GLU A 97 -0.53 -4.61 -14.80
C GLU A 97 -0.19 -5.17 -13.42
N PHE A 98 0.51 -6.30 -13.41
CA PHE A 98 0.87 -7.02 -12.19
C PHE A 98 1.69 -6.16 -11.22
N GLY A 99 2.67 -5.41 -11.73
CA GLY A 99 3.52 -4.54 -10.92
C GLY A 99 2.72 -3.51 -10.12
N MET A 100 1.80 -2.80 -10.79
CA MET A 100 0.95 -1.80 -10.14
C MET A 100 -0.01 -2.42 -9.11
N ILE A 101 -0.59 -3.59 -9.42
CA ILE A 101 -1.49 -4.30 -8.49
C ILE A 101 -0.72 -4.71 -7.23
N LYS A 102 0.47 -5.30 -7.41
CA LYS A 102 1.33 -5.76 -6.30
C LYS A 102 1.76 -4.58 -5.42
N GLN A 103 2.25 -3.50 -6.03
CA GLN A 103 2.68 -2.31 -5.29
C GLN A 103 1.55 -1.73 -4.43
N ARG A 104 0.35 -1.59 -5.00
CA ARG A 104 -0.81 -1.07 -4.25
C ARG A 104 -1.24 -2.00 -3.12
N LEU A 105 -1.20 -3.31 -3.32
CA LEU A 105 -1.50 -4.27 -2.26
C LEU A 105 -0.49 -4.15 -1.11
N LEU A 106 0.80 -4.07 -1.44
CA LEU A 106 1.86 -3.91 -0.45
C LEU A 106 1.78 -2.58 0.30
N GLN A 107 1.51 -1.47 -0.39
CA GLN A 107 1.30 -0.16 0.24
C GLN A 107 0.14 -0.17 1.23
N ASN A 108 -0.99 -0.80 0.87
CA ASN A 108 -2.12 -0.96 1.77
C ASN A 108 -1.77 -1.76 3.04
N LEU A 109 -0.77 -2.65 2.98
CA LEU A 109 -0.35 -3.48 4.12
C LEU A 109 0.80 -2.86 4.93
N THR A 110 1.66 -2.05 4.32
CA THR A 110 2.89 -1.54 4.94
C THR A 110 2.62 -0.51 6.05
N CYS A 111 1.50 0.22 5.97
CA CYS A 111 1.05 1.13 7.04
C CYS A 111 -0.45 1.05 7.31
N MET A 112 -1.12 -0.04 6.92
CA MET A 112 -2.59 -0.17 6.96
C MET A 112 -3.34 0.99 6.27
N GLY A 113 -2.68 1.68 5.33
CA GLY A 113 -3.20 2.89 4.69
C GLY A 113 -3.14 4.16 5.54
N GLN A 114 -2.42 4.15 6.67
CA GLN A 114 -2.16 5.35 7.47
C GLN A 114 -0.92 6.10 6.97
N PRO A 115 -0.93 7.44 6.97
CA PRO A 115 0.21 8.24 6.54
C PRO A 115 1.35 8.15 7.56
N ILE A 116 2.59 8.10 7.06
CA ILE A 116 3.78 8.16 7.91
C ILE A 116 4.16 9.63 8.14
N ILE A 117 4.05 10.07 9.40
CA ILE A 117 4.43 11.42 9.82
C ILE A 117 5.68 11.36 10.68
N ARG A 118 6.70 12.15 10.34
CA ARG A 118 7.95 12.26 11.09
C ARG A 118 8.07 13.64 11.70
N VAL A 119 8.59 13.73 12.91
CA VAL A 119 8.99 15.02 13.50
C VAL A 119 10.36 15.38 12.92
N VAL A 120 10.45 16.53 12.26
CA VAL A 120 11.69 17.04 11.66
C VAL A 120 12.42 17.93 12.65
N ASP A 121 11.69 18.83 13.31
CA ASP A 121 12.24 19.81 14.24
C ASP A 121 11.21 20.14 15.32
N ALA A 122 11.64 20.14 16.59
CA ALA A 122 10.82 20.54 17.73
C ALA A 122 11.11 21.97 18.22
N ASN A 123 12.03 22.66 17.56
CA ASN A 123 12.37 24.07 17.80
C ASN A 123 12.45 24.84 16.47
N HIS A 124 11.46 24.65 15.61
CA HIS A 124 11.43 25.27 14.29
C HIS A 124 11.49 26.80 14.39
N ASP A 125 12.29 27.42 13.53
CA ASP A 125 12.65 28.85 13.54
C ASP A 125 13.18 29.37 14.89
N ASN A 126 13.69 28.47 15.75
CA ASN A 126 14.08 28.77 17.12
C ASN A 126 12.94 29.38 17.98
N ARG A 127 11.68 29.01 17.70
CA ARG A 127 10.48 29.48 18.40
C ARG A 127 9.79 28.42 19.25
N GLY A 128 10.37 27.22 19.37
CA GLY A 128 9.74 26.06 20.02
C GLY A 128 8.55 25.50 19.21
N GLU A 129 8.49 25.80 17.91
CA GLU A 129 7.43 25.33 17.03
C GLU A 129 7.73 23.91 16.55
N LEU A 130 6.67 23.10 16.42
CA LEU A 130 6.81 21.72 15.93
C LEU A 130 6.72 21.71 14.41
N LEU A 131 7.74 21.20 13.75
CA LEU A 131 7.74 20.90 12.32
C LEU A 131 7.71 19.39 12.11
N MET A 132 6.68 18.94 11.41
CA MET A 132 6.51 17.57 10.96
C MET A 132 6.62 17.49 9.44
N GLU A 133 6.92 16.30 8.94
CA GLU A 133 6.95 15.99 7.53
C GLU A 133 6.16 14.70 7.29
N HIS A 134 5.26 14.77 6.31
CA HIS A 134 4.59 13.62 5.75
C HIS A 134 5.52 12.97 4.73
N GLN A 135 5.89 11.72 4.98
CA GLN A 135 6.58 10.89 3.99
C GLN A 135 5.59 10.55 2.88
N PHE A 136 5.63 11.33 1.81
CA PHE A 136 4.69 11.20 0.71
C PHE A 136 4.99 9.95 -0.13
N GLU A 137 4.10 8.97 -0.06
CA GLU A 137 4.18 7.71 -0.82
C GLU A 137 3.15 7.64 -1.96
N GLY A 138 2.79 8.81 -2.51
CA GLY A 138 1.84 8.93 -3.63
C GLY A 138 0.37 9.13 -3.22
N THR A 139 0.08 9.20 -1.93
CA THR A 139 -1.27 9.51 -1.41
C THR A 139 -1.24 10.82 -0.63
N GLU A 140 -2.11 11.75 -0.98
CA GLU A 140 -2.25 13.04 -0.29
C GLU A 140 -2.97 12.89 1.06
N LEU A 141 -2.70 13.80 1.99
CA LEU A 141 -3.46 13.87 3.25
C LEU A 141 -4.85 14.45 3.00
N ASP A 142 -5.85 13.89 3.68
CA ASP A 142 -7.17 14.53 3.74
C ASP A 142 -7.04 15.88 4.46
N LYS A 143 -7.35 16.95 3.74
CA LYS A 143 -7.20 18.32 4.24
C LYS A 143 -8.05 18.58 5.48
N ASN A 144 -9.29 18.11 5.52
CA ASN A 144 -10.18 18.35 6.65
C ASN A 144 -9.68 17.61 7.90
N TYR A 145 -9.30 16.35 7.72
CA TYR A 145 -8.74 15.56 8.81
C TYR A 145 -7.40 16.11 9.31
N CYS A 146 -6.57 16.63 8.40
CA CYS A 146 -5.30 17.28 8.74
C CYS A 146 -5.54 18.54 9.59
N VAL A 147 -6.50 19.39 9.22
CA VAL A 147 -6.84 20.61 9.98
C VAL A 147 -7.20 20.25 11.42
N ASP A 148 -8.08 19.28 11.62
CA ASP A 148 -8.52 18.89 12.97
C ASP A 148 -7.41 18.19 13.76
N THR A 149 -6.57 17.39 13.09
CA THR A 149 -5.39 16.77 13.71
C THR A 149 -4.39 17.82 14.21
N LEU A 150 -4.10 18.86 13.42
CA LEU A 150 -3.18 19.93 13.85
C LEU A 150 -3.74 20.76 15.01
N LYS A 151 -5.06 20.98 15.08
CA LYS A 151 -5.69 21.61 16.25
C LYS A 151 -5.46 20.80 17.53
N ASN A 152 -5.64 19.47 17.45
CA ASN A 152 -5.40 18.57 18.57
C ASN A 152 -3.92 18.47 18.94
N LEU A 153 -3.02 18.49 17.95
CA LEU A 153 -1.58 18.50 18.23
C LEU A 153 -1.15 19.80 18.90
N HIS A 154 -1.69 20.94 18.48
CA HIS A 154 -1.44 22.22 19.13
C HIS A 154 -1.90 22.25 20.59
N SER A 155 -3.05 21.64 20.93
CA SER A 155 -3.51 21.60 22.32
C SER A 155 -2.58 20.80 23.25
N ILE A 156 -1.83 19.84 22.70
CA ILE A 156 -0.81 19.07 23.42
C ILE A 156 0.52 19.83 23.46
N TRP A 157 0.96 20.35 22.30
CA TRP A 157 2.27 21.00 22.14
C TRP A 157 2.32 22.42 22.72
N ASN A 158 1.17 23.11 22.83
CA ASN A 158 1.00 24.49 23.29
C ASN A 158 1.77 25.57 22.50
N ARG A 159 2.32 25.21 21.35
CA ARG A 159 3.00 26.11 20.39
C ARG A 159 2.52 25.80 18.97
N PRO A 160 2.71 26.72 18.00
CA PRO A 160 2.37 26.47 16.62
C PRO A 160 2.96 25.15 16.10
N VAL A 161 2.14 24.41 15.36
CA VAL A 161 2.49 23.12 14.76
C VAL A 161 2.37 23.23 13.24
N HIS A 162 3.33 22.66 12.53
CA HIS A 162 3.44 22.69 11.09
C HIS A 162 3.66 21.27 10.55
N ILE A 163 3.12 21.01 9.37
CA ILE A 163 3.33 19.77 8.63
C ILE A 163 3.61 20.08 7.17
N ARG A 164 4.74 19.58 6.66
CA ARG A 164 5.07 19.58 5.25
C ARG A 164 4.44 18.36 4.58
N THR A 165 3.67 18.57 3.52
CA THR A 165 3.01 17.52 2.75
C THR A 165 2.91 17.93 1.27
N PHE A 166 2.38 17.05 0.43
CA PHE A 166 2.00 17.36 -0.94
C PHE A 166 0.48 17.46 -1.06
N LEU A 167 0.01 18.43 -1.84
CA LEU A 167 -1.38 18.60 -2.29
C LEU A 167 -1.35 19.02 -3.76
N GLU A 168 -2.18 18.42 -4.61
CA GLU A 168 -2.20 18.70 -6.06
C GLU A 168 -0.80 18.61 -6.68
N GLU A 169 -0.04 17.59 -6.28
CA GLU A 169 1.35 17.34 -6.72
C GLU A 169 2.37 18.44 -6.34
N LYS A 170 1.98 19.42 -5.54
CA LYS A 170 2.85 20.52 -5.09
C LYS A 170 3.11 20.45 -3.59
N GLN A 171 4.33 20.76 -3.20
CA GLN A 171 4.71 20.78 -1.79
C GLN A 171 4.07 21.97 -1.07
N VAL A 172 3.43 21.68 0.05
CA VAL A 172 2.71 22.65 0.87
C VAL A 172 3.10 22.50 2.34
N LEU A 173 3.26 23.63 3.01
CA LEU A 173 3.38 23.71 4.45
C LEU A 173 2.02 24.10 5.02
N LEU A 174 1.43 23.19 5.78
CA LEU A 174 0.20 23.42 6.54
C LEU A 174 0.58 23.71 7.97
N GLY A 175 -0.05 24.69 8.60
CA GLY A 175 0.27 25.06 9.98
C GLY A 175 -0.95 25.53 10.75
N PHE A 176 -0.92 25.38 12.07
CA PHE A 176 -1.94 25.87 12.97
C PHE A 176 -1.28 26.57 14.17
N ASN A 177 -1.67 27.81 14.42
CA ASN A 177 -1.07 28.68 15.45
C ASN A 177 -1.95 28.85 16.72
N GLY A 178 -3.02 28.06 16.85
CA GLY A 178 -3.97 28.17 17.95
C GLY A 178 -5.25 28.95 17.61
N GLN A 179 -5.23 29.81 16.59
CA GLN A 179 -6.39 30.59 16.15
C GLN A 179 -6.78 30.26 14.71
N GLU A 180 -5.80 30.26 13.81
CA GLU A 180 -6.01 30.13 12.37
C GLU A 180 -5.16 28.99 11.79
N PHE A 181 -5.74 28.35 10.76
CA PHE A 181 -5.03 27.39 9.93
C PHE A 181 -4.42 28.12 8.73
N LYS A 182 -3.12 27.94 8.52
CA LYS A 182 -2.37 28.53 7.41
C LYS A 182 -1.95 27.46 6.42
N GLN A 183 -2.05 27.80 5.14
CA GLN A 183 -1.55 26.99 4.04
C GLN A 183 -0.59 27.85 3.22
N LYS A 184 0.68 27.44 3.19
CA LYS A 184 1.73 28.10 2.40
C LYS A 184 2.29 27.14 1.37
N TRP A 185 2.12 27.45 0.09
CA TRP A 185 2.76 26.70 -0.98
C TRP A 185 4.25 26.98 -0.99
N THR A 186 5.06 25.92 -1.14
CA THR A 186 6.50 26.08 -1.34
C THR A 186 6.68 26.39 -2.82
N SER A 187 7.10 27.61 -3.15
CA SER A 187 7.51 27.92 -4.52
C SER A 187 8.77 27.10 -4.81
N GLU A 188 8.78 26.35 -5.92
CA GLU A 188 9.98 25.71 -6.43
C GLU A 188 11.04 26.78 -6.71
N ASN A 189 12.21 26.63 -6.10
CA ASN A 189 13.46 27.23 -6.59
C ASN A 189 14.13 26.20 -7.51
#